data_AF-A0A1C4DDJ8-F1
#
_entry.id   AF-A0A1C4DDJ8-F1
#
_cell.length_a   1.000
_cell.length_b   1.000
_cell.length_c   1.000
_cell.angle_alpha   90.00
_cell.angle_beta   90.00
_cell.angle_gamma   90.00
#
_symmetry.space_group_name_H-M   'P 1'
#
loop_
_entity.id
_entity.type
_entity.pdbx_description
1 polymer ?
#
loop_
_entity_poly.entity_id
_entity_poly.type
_entity_poly.pdbx_seq_one_letter_code
_entity_poly.pdbx_strand_id
1 'polypeptide(L)'
;MEQNIGDSHYYQIITGYITDLEVYDTRESYLNARKLAGRPDVNLLTIGHLDLVSMANSMKITSAKIEKIDYDTADIEQYFCCKLGDKVIEGAFCRTFFNEGDYVEAVVDPLAGGSYFAYALRRPADKLLWLHPYATEGTEAGNSKLNIPILPRLFLIGAGGLGVFTFFYFVVMAFSKNNFSLLLMAVMGLFFILPTYLFSSALKKSKSGSAIADKIFATLGYSNPKTFDIEKEYNVFVDKLFDLYKQYCENHNGYLATDEDTYNEFIDHYIHQQSEDDSQDDILLKQYLRQTKKIDGIQWAFFYVNTPAIPSYINVIHTENHDDSHGQ
;
A
#
# COMPACT_ATOMS: atom_id res chain seq x y z
N MET A 1 16.19 27.65 16.44
CA MET A 1 15.77 27.62 15.03
C MET A 1 14.96 26.37 14.85
N GLU A 2 13.65 26.49 14.74
CA GLU A 2 12.79 25.37 14.35
C GLU A 2 12.85 25.27 12.82
N GLN A 3 13.32 24.14 12.29
CA GLN A 3 13.15 23.85 10.86
C GLN A 3 11.71 23.40 10.64
N ASN A 4 11.05 23.95 9.61
CA ASN A 4 9.68 23.62 9.28
C ASN A 4 9.62 22.26 8.55
N ILE A 5 9.48 21.17 9.31
CA ILE A 5 9.60 19.79 8.82
C ILE A 5 8.47 19.39 7.83
N GLY A 6 7.38 20.17 7.73
CA GLY A 6 6.17 19.78 6.99
C GLY A 6 6.18 19.95 5.46
N ASP A 7 7.05 20.78 4.88
CA ASP A 7 6.90 21.25 3.48
C ASP A 7 7.78 20.52 2.44
N SER A 8 8.38 19.37 2.78
CA SER A 8 9.16 18.59 1.79
C SER A 8 8.23 17.85 0.80
N HIS A 9 8.38 18.15 -0.49
CA HIS A 9 7.69 17.44 -1.59
C HIS A 9 8.14 15.97 -1.77
N TYR A 10 9.19 15.55 -1.07
CA TYR A 10 9.79 14.22 -1.14
C TYR A 10 10.06 13.68 0.27
N TYR A 11 10.11 12.36 0.41
CA TYR A 11 10.62 11.69 1.60
C TYR A 11 12.16 11.77 1.62
N GLN A 12 12.77 11.34 2.70
CA GLN A 12 14.20 11.05 2.79
C GLN A 12 14.43 9.56 2.54
N ILE A 13 15.65 9.16 2.22
CA ILE A 13 16.04 7.74 2.17
C ILE A 13 17.12 7.48 3.21
N ILE A 14 17.00 6.39 3.96
CA ILE A 14 18.05 5.86 4.85
C ILE A 14 18.44 4.47 4.35
N THR A 15 19.74 4.21 4.18
CA THR A 15 20.23 2.94 3.64
C THR A 15 21.21 2.23 4.58
N GLY A 16 21.12 0.90 4.65
CA GLY A 16 22.06 0.07 5.40
C GLY A 16 21.50 -1.31 5.71
N TYR A 17 22.20 -2.06 6.56
CA TYR A 17 21.76 -3.36 7.06
C TYR A 17 20.78 -3.23 8.22
N ILE A 18 19.71 -4.03 8.20
CA ILE A 18 18.75 -4.15 9.30
C ILE A 18 19.39 -4.81 10.52
N THR A 19 19.27 -4.18 11.69
CA THR A 19 19.59 -4.75 13.01
C THR A 19 18.51 -4.41 14.04
N ASP A 20 18.48 -5.12 15.16
CA ASP A 20 17.51 -4.99 16.26
C ASP A 20 16.04 -5.03 15.74
N LEU A 21 15.72 -6.04 14.93
CA LEU A 21 14.42 -6.16 14.27
C LEU A 21 13.32 -6.68 15.23
N GLU A 22 12.33 -5.83 15.49
CA GLU A 22 11.12 -6.12 16.25
C GLU A 22 9.88 -6.02 15.34
N VAL A 23 9.02 -7.05 15.31
CA VAL A 23 7.77 -7.08 14.53
C VAL A 23 6.58 -7.30 15.46
N TYR A 24 5.47 -6.61 15.18
CA TYR A 24 4.29 -6.56 16.02
C TYR A 24 3.01 -6.71 15.19
N ASP A 25 2.24 -7.77 15.43
CA ASP A 25 0.97 -8.02 14.74
C ASP A 25 -0.15 -7.07 15.18
N THR A 26 0.03 -6.32 16.28
CA THR A 26 -0.99 -5.36 16.74
C THR A 26 -0.40 -3.97 16.99
N ARG A 27 -1.18 -2.95 16.61
CA ARG A 27 -0.92 -1.56 16.96
C ARG A 27 -0.72 -1.34 18.46
N GLU A 28 -1.39 -2.14 19.29
CA GLU A 28 -1.35 -2.01 20.75
C GLU A 28 -0.05 -2.59 21.34
N SER A 29 0.46 -3.73 20.85
CA SER A 29 1.79 -4.22 21.26
C SER A 29 2.91 -3.27 20.80
N TYR A 30 2.85 -2.76 19.57
CA TYR A 30 3.78 -1.75 19.05
C TYR A 30 3.80 -0.46 19.89
N LEU A 31 2.63 0.12 20.21
CA LEU A 31 2.57 1.35 21.01
C LEU A 31 3.06 1.14 22.44
N ASN A 32 2.79 -0.03 23.03
CA ASN A 32 3.34 -0.39 24.34
C ASN A 32 4.87 -0.56 24.29
N ALA A 33 5.42 -1.17 23.24
CA ALA A 33 6.87 -1.29 23.05
C ALA A 33 7.56 0.06 22.88
N ARG A 34 7.03 0.96 22.03
CA ARG A 34 7.51 2.37 21.92
C ARG A 34 7.58 3.06 23.27
N LYS A 35 6.55 2.89 24.10
CA LYS A 35 6.45 3.50 25.43
C LYS A 35 7.45 2.89 26.43
N LEU A 36 7.68 1.58 26.39
CA LEU A 36 8.71 0.91 27.19
C LEU A 36 10.13 1.33 26.77
N ALA A 37 10.35 1.57 25.48
CA ALA A 37 11.58 2.12 24.92
C ALA A 37 11.75 3.64 25.14
N GLY A 38 10.84 4.30 25.88
CA GLY A 38 10.92 5.73 26.21
C GLY A 38 10.74 6.68 25.02
N ARG A 39 10.24 6.18 23.88
CA ARG A 39 10.01 6.99 22.67
C ARG A 39 8.77 7.89 22.87
N PRO A 40 8.72 9.11 22.29
CA PRO A 40 7.54 9.98 22.41
C PRO A 40 6.25 9.33 21.91
N ASP A 41 5.10 9.77 22.43
CA ASP A 41 3.80 9.33 21.92
C ASP A 41 3.64 9.76 20.44
N VAL A 42 3.14 8.85 19.61
CA VAL A 42 2.93 9.07 18.17
C VAL A 42 1.49 8.74 17.79
N ASN A 43 0.82 9.71 17.14
CA ASN A 43 -0.55 9.51 16.67
C ASN A 43 -0.55 8.80 15.31
N LEU A 44 -0.40 7.47 15.34
CA LEU A 44 -0.40 6.61 14.15
C LEU A 44 -1.59 6.87 13.22
N LEU A 45 -2.77 7.19 13.76
CA LEU A 45 -3.97 7.48 12.96
C LEU A 45 -3.80 8.70 12.04
N THR A 46 -2.86 9.59 12.32
CA THR A 46 -2.51 10.74 11.46
C THR A 46 -1.35 10.47 10.51
N ILE A 47 -0.62 9.37 10.68
CA ILE A 47 0.42 8.94 9.75
C ILE A 47 -0.24 8.15 8.62
N GLY A 48 0.03 8.55 7.38
CA GLY A 48 -0.35 7.79 6.18
C GLY A 48 -1.83 7.38 6.04
N HIS A 49 -2.74 8.05 6.75
CA HIS A 49 -4.14 7.62 6.87
C HIS A 49 -4.34 6.18 7.37
N LEU A 50 -3.48 5.70 8.30
CA LEU A 50 -3.63 4.39 8.95
C LEU A 50 -4.99 4.24 9.69
N ASP A 51 -5.69 5.33 9.98
CA ASP A 51 -7.09 5.31 10.44
C ASP A 51 -8.03 4.67 9.39
N LEU A 52 -7.89 5.05 8.13
CA LEU A 52 -8.67 4.53 7.01
C LEU A 52 -8.26 3.09 6.65
N VAL A 53 -6.97 2.77 6.75
CA VAL A 53 -6.41 1.42 6.60
C VAL A 53 -7.03 0.47 7.64
N SER A 54 -6.87 0.77 8.92
CA SER A 54 -7.37 -0.02 10.05
C SER A 54 -8.90 -0.18 9.99
N MET A 55 -9.63 0.87 9.60
CA MET A 55 -11.08 0.79 9.37
C MET A 55 -11.44 -0.12 8.17
N ALA A 56 -10.64 -0.15 7.09
CA ALA A 56 -10.89 -1.01 5.93
C ALA A 56 -10.61 -2.49 6.26
N ASN A 57 -9.51 -2.76 6.97
CA ASN A 57 -9.14 -4.10 7.41
C ASN A 57 -10.17 -4.66 8.41
N SER A 58 -10.62 -3.84 9.38
CA SER A 58 -11.72 -4.19 10.29
C SER A 58 -13.02 -4.57 9.56
N MET A 59 -13.35 -3.89 8.47
CA MET A 59 -14.51 -4.23 7.62
C MET A 59 -14.31 -5.58 6.91
N LYS A 60 -13.15 -5.81 6.28
CA LYS A 60 -12.81 -7.10 5.63
C LYS A 60 -12.91 -8.28 6.61
N ILE A 61 -12.28 -8.16 7.79
CA ILE A 61 -12.32 -9.16 8.88
C ILE A 61 -13.77 -9.46 9.29
N THR A 62 -14.62 -8.43 9.37
CA THR A 62 -16.04 -8.60 9.75
C THR A 62 -16.82 -9.35 8.67
N SER A 63 -16.62 -9.01 7.39
CA SER A 63 -17.27 -9.72 6.27
C SER A 63 -16.85 -11.19 6.19
N ALA A 64 -15.54 -11.49 6.25
CA ALA A 64 -15.04 -12.87 6.21
C ALA A 64 -15.63 -13.75 7.33
N LYS A 65 -15.75 -13.19 8.55
CA LYS A 65 -16.39 -13.85 9.70
C LYS A 65 -17.89 -14.10 9.51
N ILE A 66 -18.60 -13.25 8.76
CA ILE A 66 -20.02 -13.45 8.41
C ILE A 66 -20.17 -14.53 7.34
N GLU A 67 -19.31 -14.49 6.32
CA GLU A 67 -19.33 -15.40 5.17
C GLU A 67 -18.72 -16.79 5.48
N LYS A 68 -18.06 -16.92 6.64
CA LYS A 68 -17.31 -18.12 7.09
C LYS A 68 -16.18 -18.52 6.15
N ILE A 69 -15.61 -17.55 5.45
CA ILE A 69 -14.40 -17.75 4.65
C ILE A 69 -13.23 -17.78 5.63
N ASP A 70 -12.42 -18.83 5.58
CA ASP A 70 -11.13 -18.88 6.28
C ASP A 70 -10.13 -18.02 5.48
N TYR A 71 -10.23 -16.71 5.69
CA TYR A 71 -9.44 -15.69 5.00
C TYR A 71 -8.35 -15.23 5.97
N ASP A 72 -7.08 -15.31 5.56
CA ASP A 72 -5.94 -14.69 6.25
C ASP A 72 -6.06 -13.15 6.26
N THR A 73 -6.95 -12.67 7.13
CA THR A 73 -7.25 -11.28 7.42
C THR A 73 -6.82 -10.91 8.84
N ALA A 74 -6.22 -11.85 9.57
CA ALA A 74 -5.64 -11.62 10.89
C ALA A 74 -4.41 -10.71 10.72
N ASP A 75 -4.66 -9.41 10.88
CA ASP A 75 -3.68 -8.33 10.96
C ASP A 75 -2.80 -8.17 9.69
N ILE A 76 -3.46 -7.73 8.61
CA ILE A 76 -2.87 -7.17 7.37
C ILE A 76 -2.20 -5.79 7.61
N GLU A 77 -1.64 -5.60 8.80
CA GLU A 77 -0.94 -4.40 9.30
C GLU A 77 0.08 -4.87 10.35
N GLN A 78 1.22 -5.39 9.90
CA GLN A 78 2.33 -5.64 10.81
C GLN A 78 3.13 -4.35 10.99
N TYR A 79 3.21 -3.92 12.24
CA TYR A 79 4.03 -2.79 12.68
C TYR A 79 5.43 -3.30 12.97
N PHE A 80 6.47 -2.51 12.70
CA PHE A 80 7.85 -2.92 12.94
C PHE A 80 8.70 -1.79 13.53
N CYS A 81 9.78 -2.19 14.18
CA CYS A 81 10.90 -1.35 14.57
C CYS A 81 12.20 -2.06 14.17
N CYS A 82 13.17 -1.33 13.66
CA CYS A 82 14.55 -1.80 13.49
C CYS A 82 15.53 -0.63 13.56
N LYS A 83 16.80 -0.90 13.35
CA LYS A 83 17.84 0.09 13.13
C LYS A 83 18.46 -0.07 11.74
N LEU A 84 18.85 1.08 11.18
CA LEU A 84 19.85 1.18 10.13
C LEU A 84 21.01 1.99 10.74
N GLY A 85 22.11 1.31 11.09
CA GLY A 85 23.19 1.89 11.89
C GLY A 85 22.69 2.39 13.26
N ASP A 86 22.82 3.70 13.51
CA ASP A 86 22.31 4.36 14.73
C ASP A 86 20.87 4.89 14.60
N LYS A 87 20.26 4.82 13.40
CA LYS A 87 18.94 5.39 13.11
C LYS A 87 17.83 4.38 13.38
N VAL A 88 16.96 4.70 14.35
CA VAL A 88 15.75 3.90 14.64
C VAL A 88 14.70 4.15 13.57
N ILE A 89 14.35 3.11 12.83
CA ILE A 89 13.33 3.09 11.79
C ILE A 89 12.11 2.34 12.32
N GLU A 90 10.94 2.92 12.18
CA GLU A 90 9.67 2.33 12.58
C GLU A 90 8.68 2.42 11.41
N GLY A 91 7.69 1.53 11.35
CA GLY A 91 6.74 1.55 10.24
C GLY A 91 5.56 0.60 10.41
N ALA A 92 4.71 0.58 9.39
CA ALA A 92 3.63 -0.40 9.25
C ALA A 92 3.50 -0.80 7.77
N PHE A 93 3.49 -2.10 7.50
CA PHE A 93 3.31 -2.70 6.16
C PHE A 93 2.27 -3.81 6.22
N CYS A 94 1.78 -4.28 5.07
CA CYS A 94 0.74 -5.32 5.02
C CYS A 94 1.18 -6.64 5.69
N ARG A 95 2.43 -7.06 5.46
CA ARG A 95 3.20 -8.01 6.26
C ARG A 95 4.68 -7.60 6.25
N THR A 96 5.45 -8.02 7.24
CA THR A 96 6.89 -7.78 7.37
C THR A 96 7.64 -9.11 7.30
N PHE A 97 8.51 -9.27 6.28
CA PHE A 97 9.28 -10.50 6.03
C PHE A 97 10.70 -10.24 5.47
N PHE A 98 11.21 -9.03 5.69
CA PHE A 98 12.65 -8.77 5.73
C PHE A 98 13.23 -9.20 7.08
N ASN A 99 14.54 -9.41 7.13
CA ASN A 99 15.25 -10.06 8.23
C ASN A 99 16.43 -9.20 8.71
N GLU A 100 17.00 -9.53 9.87
CA GLU A 100 18.30 -8.97 10.25
C GLU A 100 19.39 -9.33 9.23
N GLY A 101 20.27 -8.38 8.93
CA GLY A 101 21.30 -8.53 7.90
C GLY A 101 20.82 -8.31 6.46
N ASP A 102 19.54 -8.03 6.20
CA ASP A 102 19.10 -7.53 4.89
C ASP A 102 19.63 -6.10 4.67
N TYR A 103 20.29 -5.85 3.54
CA TYR A 103 20.57 -4.47 3.07
C TYR A 103 19.32 -3.87 2.44
N VAL A 104 18.90 -2.70 2.94
CA VAL A 104 17.65 -2.05 2.54
C VAL A 104 17.81 -0.55 2.36
N GLU A 105 16.89 0.03 1.60
CA GLU A 105 16.68 1.47 1.46
C GLU A 105 15.28 1.82 1.98
N ALA A 106 15.20 2.47 3.14
CA ALA A 106 13.95 2.88 3.76
C ALA A 106 13.58 4.32 3.34
N VAL A 107 12.39 4.49 2.77
CA VAL A 107 11.80 5.78 2.39
C VAL A 107 11.03 6.33 3.59
N VAL A 108 11.49 7.44 4.17
CA VAL A 108 11.06 7.89 5.51
C VAL A 108 10.73 9.40 5.60
N ASP A 109 9.87 9.76 6.57
CA ASP A 109 9.89 11.10 7.20
C ASP A 109 10.35 10.97 8.67
N PRO A 110 11.00 11.99 9.25
CA PRO A 110 11.42 11.99 10.66
C PRO A 110 10.24 12.12 11.64
N LEU A 111 10.33 11.44 12.78
CA LEU A 111 9.39 11.52 13.90
C LEU A 111 9.91 12.43 15.03
N ALA A 112 8.97 12.92 15.85
CA ALA A 112 9.30 13.55 17.11
C ALA A 112 10.09 12.57 18.01
N GLY A 113 11.29 12.98 18.42
CA GLY A 113 12.24 12.15 19.18
C GLY A 113 13.40 11.55 18.38
N GLY A 114 13.53 11.85 17.08
CA GLY A 114 14.70 11.44 16.28
C GLY A 114 14.66 10.00 15.74
N SER A 115 13.52 9.33 15.89
CA SER A 115 13.12 8.15 15.12
C SER A 115 12.65 8.56 13.72
N TYR A 116 12.43 7.59 12.83
CA TYR A 116 11.93 7.79 11.47
C TYR A 116 10.75 6.87 11.18
N PHE A 117 9.73 7.35 10.46
CA PHE A 117 8.63 6.51 10.00
C PHE A 117 8.80 6.14 8.53
N ALA A 118 8.83 4.84 8.23
CA ALA A 118 8.97 4.28 6.89
C ALA A 118 7.62 4.18 6.16
N TYR A 119 7.56 4.76 4.97
CA TYR A 119 6.44 4.68 4.03
C TYR A 119 6.70 3.69 2.89
N ALA A 120 7.97 3.36 2.63
CA ALA A 120 8.35 2.23 1.80
C ALA A 120 9.72 1.69 2.23
N LEU A 121 10.02 0.46 1.86
CA LEU A 121 11.32 -0.16 2.08
C LEU A 121 11.67 -1.00 0.85
N ARG A 122 12.84 -0.74 0.25
CA ARG A 122 13.36 -1.44 -0.92
C ARG A 122 14.48 -2.38 -0.50
N ARG A 123 14.47 -3.65 -0.93
CA ARG A 123 15.60 -4.60 -0.76
C ARG A 123 16.25 -4.82 -2.13
N PRO A 124 17.37 -4.15 -2.45
CA PRO A 124 17.95 -4.19 -3.79
C PRO A 124 18.47 -5.56 -4.25
N ALA A 125 18.81 -6.44 -3.30
CA ALA A 125 19.35 -7.77 -3.56
C ALA A 125 18.40 -8.67 -4.37
N ASP A 126 17.08 -8.53 -4.17
CA ASP A 126 16.08 -9.36 -4.84
C ASP A 126 14.88 -8.60 -5.43
N LYS A 127 15.00 -7.27 -5.53
CA LYS A 127 14.00 -6.34 -6.08
C LYS A 127 12.63 -6.34 -5.37
N LEU A 128 12.59 -6.61 -4.08
CA LEU A 128 11.37 -6.44 -3.29
C LEU A 128 11.19 -5.00 -2.79
N LEU A 129 9.94 -4.54 -2.81
CA LEU A 129 9.49 -3.23 -2.36
C LEU A 129 8.25 -3.39 -1.49
N TRP A 130 8.40 -3.17 -0.19
CA TRP A 130 7.30 -3.03 0.75
C TRP A 130 6.80 -1.58 0.67
N LEU A 131 5.47 -1.41 0.67
CA LEU A 131 4.80 -0.11 0.59
C LEU A 131 3.89 0.07 1.81
N HIS A 132 3.70 1.32 2.23
CA HIS A 132 2.66 1.70 3.16
C HIS A 132 1.31 1.11 2.72
N PRO A 133 0.50 0.54 3.62
CA PRO A 133 -0.77 -0.07 3.27
C PRO A 133 -1.64 0.82 2.37
N TYR A 134 -2.16 0.21 1.30
CA TYR A 134 -2.95 0.84 0.22
C TYR A 134 -2.24 1.93 -0.61
N ALA A 135 -0.93 2.16 -0.47
CA ALA A 135 -0.16 3.12 -1.27
C ALA A 135 0.39 2.51 -2.59
N THR A 136 -0.42 1.72 -3.29
CA THR A 136 0.01 0.91 -4.46
C THR A 136 -0.07 1.64 -5.80
N GLU A 137 -0.92 2.66 -5.92
CA GLU A 137 -1.14 3.43 -7.15
C GLU A 137 -1.12 4.94 -6.91
N GLY A 138 -0.52 5.67 -7.86
CA GLY A 138 -0.50 7.14 -7.84
C GLY A 138 -1.88 7.78 -8.05
N THR A 139 -1.98 9.07 -7.76
CA THR A 139 -3.27 9.78 -7.72
C THR A 139 -3.98 9.84 -9.08
N GLU A 140 -3.27 9.84 -10.20
CA GLU A 140 -3.85 9.85 -11.55
C GLU A 140 -4.21 8.43 -12.01
N ALA A 141 -3.43 7.40 -11.61
CA ALA A 141 -3.74 6.00 -11.86
C ALA A 141 -5.08 5.58 -11.22
N GLY A 142 -5.26 5.79 -9.92
CA GLY A 142 -6.51 5.45 -9.23
C GLY A 142 -7.72 6.28 -9.68
N ASN A 143 -7.49 7.54 -10.11
CA ASN A 143 -8.52 8.34 -10.77
C ASN A 143 -9.00 7.72 -12.09
N SER A 144 -8.13 7.02 -12.83
CA SER A 144 -8.48 6.37 -14.10
C SER A 144 -9.32 5.09 -13.91
N LYS A 145 -9.08 4.31 -12.84
CA LYS A 145 -9.92 3.16 -12.45
C LYS A 145 -11.34 3.62 -12.06
N LEU A 146 -11.46 4.79 -11.42
CA LEU A 146 -12.73 5.38 -10.96
C LEU A 146 -13.51 6.16 -12.05
N ASN A 147 -13.50 5.68 -13.30
CA ASN A 147 -14.13 6.35 -14.45
C ASN A 147 -15.67 6.18 -14.48
N ILE A 148 -16.33 6.67 -13.43
CA ILE A 148 -17.78 6.67 -13.25
C ILE A 148 -18.44 7.50 -14.37
N PRO A 149 -19.37 6.95 -15.16
CA PRO A 149 -20.04 7.69 -16.22
C PRO A 149 -20.70 8.98 -15.72
N ILE A 150 -20.72 10.00 -16.57
CA ILE A 150 -21.20 11.36 -16.20
C ILE A 150 -22.65 11.31 -15.66
N LEU A 151 -23.49 10.43 -16.20
CA LEU A 151 -24.91 10.36 -15.85
C LEU A 151 -25.20 9.97 -14.37
N PRO A 152 -24.73 8.84 -13.82
CA PRO A 152 -24.88 8.55 -12.39
C PRO A 152 -24.17 9.58 -11.49
N ARG A 153 -23.06 10.18 -11.93
CA ARG A 153 -22.39 11.26 -11.19
C ARG A 153 -23.28 12.51 -11.08
N LEU A 154 -23.94 12.90 -12.17
CA LEU A 154 -24.91 14.00 -12.20
C LEU A 154 -26.15 13.69 -11.36
N PHE A 155 -26.63 12.44 -11.42
CA PHE A 155 -27.78 11.97 -10.63
C PHE A 155 -27.50 12.05 -9.13
N LEU A 156 -26.32 11.62 -8.67
CA LEU A 156 -25.92 11.73 -7.26
C LEU A 156 -25.79 13.19 -6.81
N ILE A 157 -25.19 14.07 -7.63
CA ILE A 157 -25.11 15.51 -7.30
C ILE A 157 -26.51 16.13 -7.20
N GLY A 158 -27.40 15.81 -8.15
CA GLY A 158 -28.78 16.28 -8.15
C GLY A 158 -29.61 15.77 -6.97
N ALA A 159 -29.49 14.48 -6.63
CA ALA A 159 -30.16 13.88 -5.48
C ALA A 159 -29.68 14.50 -4.15
N GLY A 160 -28.37 14.72 -4.00
CA GLY A 160 -27.81 15.36 -2.81
C GLY A 160 -28.28 16.81 -2.67
N GLY A 161 -28.24 17.60 -3.75
CA GLY A 161 -28.74 18.98 -3.77
C GLY A 161 -30.24 19.08 -3.47
N LEU A 162 -31.04 18.17 -4.03
CA LEU A 162 -32.47 18.06 -3.73
C LEU A 162 -32.70 17.69 -2.25
N GLY A 163 -31.97 16.71 -1.72
CA GLY A 163 -32.04 16.30 -0.30
C GLY A 163 -31.73 17.44 0.67
N VAL A 164 -30.69 18.23 0.38
CA VAL A 164 -30.34 19.44 1.14
C VAL A 164 -31.45 20.47 1.08
N PHE A 165 -31.98 20.78 -0.12
CA PHE A 165 -33.09 21.72 -0.28
C PHE A 165 -34.34 21.27 0.47
N THR A 166 -34.75 20.01 0.31
CA THR A 166 -35.88 19.37 1.00
C THR A 166 -35.70 19.45 2.53
N PHE A 167 -34.53 19.11 3.05
CA PHE A 167 -34.23 19.20 4.49
C PHE A 167 -34.43 20.62 5.03
N PHE A 168 -33.73 21.62 4.47
CA PHE A 168 -33.83 23.00 4.96
C PHE A 168 -35.22 23.61 4.77
N TYR A 169 -35.87 23.36 3.62
CA TYR A 169 -37.23 23.85 3.36
C TYR A 169 -38.23 23.32 4.40
N PHE A 170 -38.22 22.02 4.67
CA PHE A 170 -39.15 21.43 5.63
C PHE A 170 -38.83 21.78 7.09
N VAL A 171 -37.55 21.96 7.46
CA VAL A 171 -37.17 22.51 8.78
C VAL A 171 -37.73 23.92 8.98
N VAL A 172 -37.52 24.83 8.02
CA VAL A 172 -38.04 26.21 8.10
C VAL A 172 -39.56 26.24 8.17
N MET A 173 -40.24 25.43 7.35
CA MET A 173 -41.69 25.29 7.38
C MET A 173 -42.21 24.65 8.69
N ALA A 174 -41.49 23.70 9.28
CA ALA A 174 -41.86 23.07 10.55
C ALA A 174 -41.86 24.07 11.70
N PHE A 175 -40.80 24.87 11.83
CA PHE A 175 -40.72 25.94 12.84
C PHE A 175 -41.76 27.04 12.56
N SER A 176 -41.90 27.49 11.30
CA SER A 176 -42.86 28.54 10.93
C SER A 176 -44.33 28.15 11.18
N LYS A 177 -44.67 26.85 11.15
CA LYS A 177 -46.04 26.35 11.32
C LYS A 177 -46.25 25.52 12.60
N ASN A 178 -45.23 25.46 13.46
CA ASN A 178 -45.16 24.63 14.67
C ASN A 178 -45.69 23.19 14.46
N ASN A 179 -45.30 22.54 13.35
CA ASN A 179 -45.89 21.27 12.91
C ASN A 179 -44.83 20.16 12.83
N PHE A 180 -44.91 19.21 13.76
CA PHE A 180 -44.01 18.07 13.88
C PHE A 180 -43.99 17.14 12.65
N SER A 181 -45.10 17.03 11.91
CA SER A 181 -45.15 16.21 10.68
C SER A 181 -44.18 16.72 9.61
N LEU A 182 -43.92 18.03 9.59
CA LEU A 182 -42.95 18.62 8.67
C LEU A 182 -41.49 18.32 9.08
N LEU A 183 -41.19 18.02 10.34
CA LEU A 183 -39.87 17.52 10.75
C LEU A 183 -39.63 16.08 10.23
N LEU A 184 -40.65 15.22 10.21
CA LEU A 184 -40.55 13.90 9.59
C LEU A 184 -40.28 14.00 8.08
N MET A 185 -40.90 14.98 7.40
CA MET A 185 -40.61 15.28 5.99
C MET A 185 -39.19 15.83 5.78
N ALA A 186 -38.63 16.58 6.73
CA ALA A 186 -37.23 16.98 6.67
C ALA A 186 -36.28 15.78 6.80
N VAL A 187 -36.58 14.81 7.67
CA VAL A 187 -35.79 13.57 7.81
C VAL A 187 -35.75 12.78 6.49
N MET A 188 -36.80 12.80 5.67
CA MET A 188 -36.76 12.22 4.32
C MET A 188 -35.71 12.87 3.41
N GLY A 189 -35.41 14.17 3.59
CA GLY A 189 -34.31 14.84 2.90
C GLY A 189 -32.94 14.24 3.22
N LEU A 190 -32.72 13.80 4.46
CA LEU A 190 -31.46 13.15 4.88
C LEU A 190 -31.22 11.82 4.15
N PHE A 191 -32.27 11.07 3.80
CA PHE A 191 -32.16 9.83 3.03
C PHE A 191 -31.70 10.05 1.58
N PHE A 192 -31.88 11.25 1.00
CA PHE A 192 -31.29 11.61 -0.29
C PHE A 192 -29.84 12.10 -0.17
N ILE A 193 -29.47 12.69 0.98
CA ILE A 193 -28.09 13.10 1.26
C ILE A 193 -27.20 11.88 1.53
N LEU A 194 -27.68 10.92 2.35
CA LEU A 194 -26.88 9.80 2.85
C LEU A 194 -26.15 8.99 1.74
N PRO A 195 -26.78 8.55 0.63
CA PRO A 195 -26.07 7.84 -0.43
C PRO A 195 -24.96 8.67 -1.09
N THR A 196 -25.17 9.97 -1.22
CA THR A 196 -24.22 10.89 -1.88
C THR A 196 -23.03 11.21 -0.96
N TYR A 197 -23.28 11.31 0.34
CA TYR A 197 -22.26 11.39 1.38
C TYR A 197 -21.45 10.09 1.46
N LEU A 198 -22.10 8.92 1.52
CA LEU A 198 -21.41 7.62 1.56
C LEU A 198 -20.55 7.39 0.30
N PHE A 199 -21.08 7.68 -0.89
CA PHE A 199 -20.34 7.56 -2.15
C PHE A 199 -19.14 8.50 -2.22
N SER A 200 -19.30 9.77 -1.83
CA SER A 200 -18.18 10.73 -1.81
C SER A 200 -17.17 10.45 -0.69
N SER A 201 -17.58 9.82 0.41
CA SER A 201 -16.69 9.31 1.46
C SER A 201 -15.88 8.10 0.98
N ALA A 202 -16.52 7.11 0.34
CA ALA A 202 -15.85 5.97 -0.27
C ALA A 202 -14.83 6.40 -1.34
N LEU A 203 -15.18 7.37 -2.19
CA LEU A 203 -14.28 7.97 -3.18
C LEU A 203 -13.10 8.75 -2.58
N LYS A 204 -13.18 9.21 -1.33
CA LYS A 204 -12.03 9.77 -0.60
C LYS A 204 -11.18 8.66 0.02
N LYS A 205 -11.83 7.67 0.64
CA LYS A 205 -11.16 6.52 1.25
C LYS A 205 -10.35 5.69 0.24
N SER A 206 -10.84 5.60 -1.00
CA SER A 206 -10.11 4.98 -2.12
C SER A 206 -8.85 5.73 -2.59
N LYS A 207 -8.53 6.91 -2.03
CA LYS A 207 -7.45 7.79 -2.50
C LYS A 207 -6.46 8.20 -1.42
N SER A 208 -6.64 7.72 -0.19
CA SER A 208 -5.77 8.08 0.93
C SER A 208 -4.36 7.53 0.76
N GLY A 209 -4.23 6.31 0.23
CA GLY A 209 -2.95 5.71 -0.14
C GLY A 209 -2.27 6.42 -1.32
N SER A 210 -3.02 6.91 -2.30
CA SER A 210 -2.44 7.42 -3.54
C SER A 210 -1.61 8.71 -3.39
N ALA A 211 -1.95 9.59 -2.45
CA ALA A 211 -1.15 10.78 -2.16
C ALA A 211 0.20 10.43 -1.49
N ILE A 212 0.26 9.30 -0.78
CA ILE A 212 1.47 8.74 -0.17
C ILE A 212 2.29 8.05 -1.26
N ALA A 213 1.62 7.27 -2.12
CA ALA A 213 2.21 6.63 -3.30
C ALA A 213 2.90 7.64 -4.23
N ASP A 214 2.25 8.77 -4.54
CA ASP A 214 2.84 9.89 -5.28
C ASP A 214 4.20 10.31 -4.67
N LYS A 215 4.26 10.52 -3.34
CA LYS A 215 5.48 10.96 -2.63
C LYS A 215 6.53 9.83 -2.53
N ILE A 216 6.11 8.57 -2.35
CA ILE A 216 7.00 7.38 -2.38
C ILE A 216 7.67 7.26 -3.74
N PHE A 217 6.87 7.14 -4.82
CA PHE A 217 7.39 6.90 -6.16
C PHE A 217 8.22 8.09 -6.68
N ALA A 218 7.85 9.32 -6.32
CA ALA A 218 8.69 10.50 -6.61
C ALA A 218 10.05 10.44 -5.89
N THR A 219 10.09 9.99 -4.63
CA THR A 219 11.34 9.84 -3.87
C THR A 219 12.21 8.70 -4.41
N LEU A 220 11.59 7.59 -4.84
CA LEU A 220 12.27 6.47 -5.49
C LEU A 220 12.71 6.77 -6.94
N GLY A 221 12.41 7.95 -7.47
CA GLY A 221 12.88 8.41 -8.79
C GLY A 221 12.03 7.98 -9.99
N TYR A 222 10.81 7.49 -9.79
CA TYR A 222 9.90 7.16 -10.89
C TYR A 222 9.53 8.45 -11.67
N SER A 223 9.60 8.37 -13.00
CA SER A 223 9.47 9.54 -13.89
C SER A 223 8.06 10.13 -13.95
N ASN A 224 7.03 9.32 -13.70
CA ASN A 224 5.61 9.72 -13.72
C ASN A 224 4.88 9.13 -12.48
N PRO A 225 5.20 9.59 -11.26
CA PRO A 225 4.80 8.90 -10.04
C PRO A 225 3.27 8.86 -9.84
N LYS A 226 2.55 9.84 -10.40
CA LYS A 226 1.08 9.94 -10.30
C LYS A 226 0.32 8.95 -11.17
N THR A 227 0.88 8.56 -12.31
CA THR A 227 0.28 7.61 -13.24
C THR A 227 0.86 6.21 -13.09
N PHE A 228 1.80 6.03 -12.16
CA PHE A 228 2.36 4.73 -11.80
C PHE A 228 1.37 3.90 -10.99
N ASP A 229 1.38 2.59 -11.24
CA ASP A 229 0.49 1.59 -10.66
C ASP A 229 1.29 0.30 -10.56
N ILE A 230 1.68 -0.09 -9.34
CA ILE A 230 2.58 -1.22 -9.14
C ILE A 230 1.86 -2.57 -9.28
N GLU A 231 0.53 -2.59 -9.03
CA GLU A 231 -0.32 -3.74 -9.32
C GLU A 231 -0.39 -3.97 -10.84
N LYS A 232 -0.34 -2.89 -11.63
CA LYS A 232 -0.27 -2.99 -13.10
C LYS A 232 1.08 -3.49 -13.61
N GLU A 233 2.23 -3.12 -13.02
CA GLU A 233 3.51 -3.77 -13.36
C GLU A 233 3.47 -5.26 -13.00
N TYR A 234 2.92 -5.62 -11.84
CA TYR A 234 2.77 -7.02 -11.44
C TYR A 234 1.88 -7.83 -12.40
N ASN A 235 0.73 -7.29 -12.81
CA ASN A 235 -0.20 -7.98 -13.72
C ASN A 235 0.44 -8.33 -15.08
N VAL A 236 1.41 -7.55 -15.58
CA VAL A 236 2.14 -7.90 -16.83
C VAL A 236 2.93 -9.20 -16.68
N PHE A 237 3.48 -9.50 -15.49
CA PHE A 237 4.10 -10.79 -15.21
C PHE A 237 3.07 -11.92 -15.10
N VAL A 238 1.91 -11.66 -14.48
CA VAL A 238 0.83 -12.65 -14.36
C VAL A 238 0.28 -13.04 -15.73
N ASP A 239 0.01 -12.06 -16.60
CA ASP A 239 -0.43 -12.28 -17.98
C ASP A 239 0.62 -13.08 -18.78
N LYS A 240 1.89 -12.67 -18.72
CA LYS A 240 3.01 -13.38 -19.38
C LYS A 240 3.15 -14.81 -18.87
N LEU A 241 3.03 -15.03 -17.57
CA LEU A 241 3.11 -16.35 -16.95
C LEU A 241 1.94 -17.25 -17.36
N PHE A 242 0.74 -16.70 -17.46
CA PHE A 242 -0.45 -17.41 -17.90
C PHE A 242 -0.34 -17.82 -19.38
N ASP A 243 0.15 -16.95 -20.26
CA ASP A 243 0.42 -17.29 -21.66
C ASP A 243 1.51 -18.37 -21.80
N LEU A 244 2.57 -18.33 -20.99
CA LEU A 244 3.60 -19.37 -20.95
C LEU A 244 3.05 -20.71 -20.42
N TYR A 245 2.24 -20.69 -19.37
CA TYR A 245 1.57 -21.89 -18.84
C TYR A 245 0.65 -22.52 -19.89
N LYS A 246 -0.15 -21.69 -20.57
CA LYS A 246 -1.02 -22.12 -21.66
C LYS A 246 -0.23 -22.77 -22.80
N GLN A 247 0.88 -22.17 -23.22
CA GLN A 247 1.77 -22.76 -24.24
C GLN A 247 2.37 -24.10 -23.77
N TYR A 248 2.74 -24.22 -22.50
CA TYR A 248 3.22 -25.50 -21.94
C TYR A 248 2.14 -26.59 -22.01
N CYS A 249 0.90 -26.27 -21.64
CA CYS A 249 -0.26 -27.18 -21.72
C CYS A 249 -0.66 -27.54 -23.17
N GLU A 250 -0.53 -26.61 -24.12
CA GLU A 250 -0.81 -26.87 -25.54
C GLU A 250 0.26 -27.81 -26.17
N ASN A 251 1.48 -27.82 -25.64
CA ASN A 251 2.54 -28.74 -26.08
C ASN A 251 2.50 -30.11 -25.35
N HIS A 252 2.15 -30.14 -24.06
CA HIS A 252 1.96 -31.38 -23.29
C HIS A 252 0.58 -32.00 -23.56
N ASN A 253 0.49 -32.70 -24.70
CA ASN A 253 -0.72 -33.38 -25.16
C ASN A 253 -1.43 -34.22 -24.07
N GLY A 254 -2.62 -33.77 -23.64
CA GLY A 254 -3.71 -34.74 -23.42
C GLY A 254 -4.56 -34.63 -22.16
N TYR A 255 -4.36 -33.67 -21.25
CA TYR A 255 -5.32 -33.46 -20.16
C TYR A 255 -5.48 -31.98 -19.78
N LEU A 256 -6.69 -31.44 -19.97
CA LEU A 256 -7.11 -30.15 -19.38
C LEU A 256 -7.52 -30.36 -17.92
N ALA A 257 -6.59 -30.87 -17.11
CA ALA A 257 -6.65 -30.65 -15.68
C ALA A 257 -6.21 -29.22 -15.40
N THR A 258 -7.17 -28.37 -15.04
CA THR A 258 -6.85 -27.17 -14.25
C THR A 258 -6.68 -27.58 -12.79
N ASP A 259 -5.71 -28.46 -12.52
CA ASP A 259 -5.28 -28.82 -11.17
C ASP A 259 -3.98 -28.11 -10.79
N GLU A 260 -3.72 -28.11 -9.48
CA GLU A 260 -2.60 -27.39 -8.87
C GLU A 260 -1.26 -28.07 -9.18
N ASP A 261 -1.27 -29.39 -9.36
CA ASP A 261 -0.10 -30.22 -9.68
C ASP A 261 0.47 -29.89 -11.07
N THR A 262 -0.39 -29.81 -12.10
CA THR A 262 0.01 -29.46 -13.47
C THR A 262 0.63 -28.05 -13.55
N TYR A 263 0.08 -27.10 -12.78
CA TYR A 263 0.66 -25.75 -12.67
C TYR A 263 2.00 -25.76 -11.92
N ASN A 264 2.11 -26.52 -10.82
CA ASN A 264 3.35 -26.63 -10.07
C ASN A 264 4.48 -27.27 -10.88
N GLU A 265 4.19 -28.30 -11.68
CA GLU A 265 5.15 -28.92 -12.62
C GLU A 265 5.64 -27.92 -13.67
N PHE A 266 4.74 -27.15 -14.30
CA PHE A 266 5.11 -26.07 -15.21
C PHE A 266 6.03 -25.04 -14.55
N ILE A 267 5.71 -24.60 -13.33
CA ILE A 267 6.51 -23.60 -12.61
C ILE A 267 7.90 -24.14 -12.29
N ASP A 268 8.03 -25.40 -11.85
CA ASP A 268 9.36 -25.99 -11.62
C ASP A 268 10.14 -26.21 -12.91
N HIS A 269 9.49 -26.61 -14.01
CA HIS A 269 10.13 -26.70 -15.32
C HIS A 269 10.67 -25.33 -15.77
N TYR A 270 9.82 -24.28 -15.77
CA TYR A 270 10.19 -22.94 -16.22
C TYR A 270 11.25 -22.26 -15.33
N ILE A 271 11.22 -22.49 -14.01
CA ILE A 271 12.24 -22.01 -13.06
C ILE A 271 13.63 -22.60 -13.35
N HIS A 272 13.71 -23.87 -13.76
CA HIS A 272 14.99 -24.57 -13.96
C HIS A 272 15.48 -24.54 -15.42
N GLN A 273 14.59 -24.28 -16.38
CA GLN A 273 14.94 -24.09 -17.78
C GLN A 273 15.85 -22.86 -17.97
N GLN A 274 17.13 -23.10 -18.26
CA GLN A 274 18.05 -22.08 -18.73
C GLN A 274 17.95 -21.97 -20.26
N SER A 275 17.80 -20.75 -20.78
CA SER A 275 17.90 -20.47 -22.23
C SER A 275 18.95 -19.40 -22.46
N GLU A 276 19.77 -19.56 -23.51
CA GLU A 276 20.70 -18.50 -23.95
C GLU A 276 19.94 -17.29 -24.54
N ASP A 277 18.69 -17.50 -24.99
CA ASP A 277 17.77 -16.47 -25.51
C ASP A 277 16.80 -15.90 -24.44
N ASP A 278 17.00 -16.17 -23.13
CA ASP A 278 16.15 -15.61 -22.06
C ASP A 278 16.19 -14.06 -22.07
N SER A 279 15.03 -13.41 -22.22
CA SER A 279 14.96 -11.94 -22.12
C SER A 279 15.13 -11.47 -20.68
N GLN A 280 15.42 -10.18 -20.48
CA GLN A 280 15.46 -9.59 -19.13
C GLN A 280 14.17 -9.84 -18.34
N ASP A 281 13.02 -9.82 -19.01
CA ASP A 281 11.72 -10.09 -18.39
C ASP A 281 11.52 -11.58 -18.05
N ASP A 282 12.19 -12.51 -18.75
CA ASP A 282 12.20 -13.94 -18.40
C ASP A 282 13.12 -14.20 -17.20
N ILE A 283 14.30 -13.59 -17.17
CA ILE A 283 15.23 -13.65 -16.03
C ILE A 283 14.54 -13.11 -14.77
N LEU A 284 13.83 -11.99 -14.89
CA LEU A 284 13.09 -11.37 -13.78
C LEU A 284 11.87 -12.19 -13.36
N LEU A 285 11.09 -12.76 -14.29
CA LEU A 285 9.98 -13.66 -13.97
C LEU A 285 10.47 -14.93 -13.26
N LYS A 286 11.55 -15.56 -13.74
CA LYS A 286 12.18 -16.72 -13.08
C LYS A 286 12.75 -16.35 -11.72
N GLN A 287 13.30 -15.15 -11.53
CA GLN A 287 13.74 -14.65 -10.22
C GLN A 287 12.54 -14.47 -9.27
N TYR A 288 11.46 -13.82 -9.72
CA TYR A 288 10.24 -13.63 -8.93
C TYR A 288 9.66 -14.97 -8.47
N LEU A 289 9.48 -15.94 -9.39
CA LEU A 289 8.95 -17.27 -9.07
C LEU A 289 9.84 -18.08 -8.12
N ARG A 290 11.17 -17.89 -8.19
CA ARG A 290 12.11 -18.48 -7.20
C ARG A 290 11.98 -17.86 -5.81
N GLN A 291 11.47 -16.64 -5.69
CA GLN A 291 11.16 -16.03 -4.39
C GLN A 291 9.75 -16.40 -3.92
N THR A 292 8.74 -16.51 -4.80
CA THR A 292 7.39 -16.94 -4.38
C THR A 292 7.35 -18.35 -3.80
N LYS A 293 8.19 -19.27 -4.30
CA LYS A 293 8.37 -20.61 -3.71
C LYS A 293 9.20 -20.65 -2.41
N LYS A 294 9.75 -19.52 -1.95
CA LYS A 294 10.61 -19.45 -0.74
C LYS A 294 10.09 -18.55 0.37
N ILE A 295 9.34 -17.50 0.01
CA ILE A 295 8.95 -16.41 0.90
C ILE A 295 7.45 -16.50 1.10
N ASP A 296 7.04 -16.99 2.27
CA ASP A 296 5.65 -16.88 2.70
C ASP A 296 5.26 -15.40 2.85
N GLY A 297 4.01 -15.08 2.53
CA GLY A 297 3.51 -13.71 2.52
C GLY A 297 4.03 -12.80 1.39
N ILE A 298 4.76 -13.30 0.38
CA ILE A 298 5.31 -12.48 -0.72
C ILE A 298 4.27 -11.60 -1.42
N GLN A 299 3.00 -12.02 -1.46
CA GLN A 299 1.85 -11.27 -1.99
C GLN A 299 1.60 -9.90 -1.30
N TRP A 300 2.28 -9.64 -0.18
CA TRP A 300 2.19 -8.40 0.60
C TRP A 300 3.35 -7.41 0.34
N ALA A 301 4.28 -7.75 -0.55
CA ALA A 301 5.26 -6.82 -1.12
C ALA A 301 5.24 -6.89 -2.66
N PHE A 302 5.88 -5.93 -3.31
CA PHE A 302 5.88 -5.81 -4.76
C PHE A 302 7.26 -6.06 -5.33
N PHE A 303 7.31 -6.70 -6.51
CA PHE A 303 8.54 -6.87 -7.27
C PHE A 303 8.63 -5.75 -8.32
N TYR A 304 9.63 -4.87 -8.21
CA TYR A 304 9.77 -3.74 -9.13
C TYR A 304 10.66 -4.12 -10.33
N VAL A 305 10.23 -3.83 -11.56
CA VAL A 305 10.96 -4.22 -12.76
C VAL A 305 12.19 -3.35 -12.94
N ASN A 306 11.94 -2.05 -13.01
CA ASN A 306 12.92 -1.02 -13.30
C ASN A 306 13.33 -0.35 -11.98
N THR A 307 14.60 -0.41 -11.62
CA THR A 307 15.15 0.40 -10.52
C THR A 307 15.38 1.82 -11.05
N PRO A 308 14.63 2.86 -10.66
CA PRO A 308 15.05 4.21 -10.96
C PRO A 308 16.25 4.53 -10.08
N ALA A 309 17.22 5.28 -10.62
CA ALA A 309 18.28 5.85 -9.82
C ALA A 309 17.66 6.88 -8.86
N ILE A 310 18.06 6.84 -7.57
CA ILE A 310 17.60 7.83 -6.59
C ILE A 310 18.01 9.22 -7.11
N PRO A 311 17.08 10.18 -7.27
CA PRO A 311 17.42 11.50 -7.77
C PRO A 311 18.37 12.23 -6.82
N SER A 312 19.38 12.92 -7.36
CA SER A 312 20.43 13.60 -6.58
C SER A 312 19.96 14.78 -5.71
N TYR A 313 18.67 15.10 -5.74
CA TYR A 313 18.02 16.08 -4.86
C TYR A 313 17.30 15.45 -3.65
N ILE A 314 17.23 14.12 -3.57
CA ILE A 314 16.71 13.39 -2.40
C ILE A 314 17.79 13.37 -1.31
N ASN A 315 17.41 13.61 -0.06
CA ASN A 315 18.32 13.43 1.06
C ASN A 315 18.52 11.93 1.33
N VAL A 316 19.72 11.41 1.08
CA VAL A 316 20.09 10.01 1.33
C VAL A 316 21.08 9.95 2.50
N ILE A 317 20.73 9.18 3.53
CA ILE A 317 21.57 8.92 4.70
C ILE A 317 22.08 7.48 4.59
N HIS A 318 23.33 7.33 4.18
CA HIS A 318 24.03 6.05 4.25
C HIS A 318 24.46 5.81 5.71
N THR A 319 24.11 4.66 6.26
CA THR A 319 24.38 4.28 7.66
C THR A 319 25.49 3.24 7.80
N GLU A 320 26.02 2.78 6.67
CA GLU A 320 27.28 2.05 6.61
C GLU A 320 28.46 3.03 6.68
N ASN A 321 29.46 2.73 7.49
CA ASN A 321 30.71 3.46 7.46
C ASN A 321 31.40 3.20 6.11
N HIS A 322 31.63 4.26 5.32
CA HIS A 322 32.75 4.29 4.39
C HIS A 322 34.06 4.41 5.21
N ASP A 323 34.46 3.30 5.85
CA ASP A 323 35.76 3.16 6.53
C ASP A 323 36.91 2.97 5.52
N ASP A 324 36.96 3.82 4.50
CA ASP A 324 38.11 4.06 3.63
C ASP A 324 39.23 4.83 4.39
N SER A 325 39.49 4.39 5.64
CA SER A 325 40.55 4.87 6.52
C SER A 325 41.54 3.75 6.92
N HIS A 326 41.54 2.66 6.16
CA HIS A 326 42.65 1.71 6.03
C HIS A 326 43.15 1.71 4.57
N GLY A 327 44.39 2.10 4.24
CA GLY A 327 45.42 2.72 5.08
C GLY A 327 46.82 2.52 4.48
N GLN A 328 47.48 3.64 4.14
CA GLN A 328 48.80 3.79 3.48
C GLN A 328 48.81 3.60 1.96
#